data_AF-A0A4P5Y199-F1
#
_entry.id   AF-A0A4P5Y199-F1
#
_cell.length_a   1.000
_cell.length_b   1.000
_cell.length_c   1.000
_cell.angle_alpha   90.00
_cell.angle_beta   90.00
_cell.angle_gamma   90.00
#
_symmetry.space_group_name_H-M   'P 1'
#
loop_
_entity.id
_entity.type
_entity.pdbx_description
1 polymer ?
#
loop_
_entity_poly.entity_id
_entity_poly.type
_entity_poly.pdbx_seq_one_letter_code
_entity_poly.pdbx_strand_id
1 'polypeptide(L)' 'MSRQSKSKALYVLAAGVSFLLSVYLWFNGNKEQGVYVGLWVPSILSFGTLMLKGTPNE' A
#
# COMPACT_ATOMS: atom_id res chain seq x y z
N MET A 1 -15.39 -19.13 -4.29
CA MET A 1 -13.94 -18.82 -4.19
C MET A 1 -13.74 -17.41 -3.63
N SER A 2 -13.44 -17.37 -2.32
CA SER A 2 -12.62 -16.38 -1.59
C SER A 2 -12.87 -14.88 -1.78
N ARG A 3 -13.82 -14.30 -1.02
CA ARG A 3 -13.92 -12.85 -0.72
C ARG A 3 -12.57 -12.25 -0.25
N GLN A 4 -11.71 -13.08 0.36
CA GLN A 4 -10.37 -12.73 0.84
C GLN A 4 -9.37 -12.33 -0.27
N SER A 5 -9.42 -12.94 -1.46
CA SER A 5 -8.46 -12.61 -2.54
C SER A 5 -8.72 -11.24 -3.16
N LYS A 6 -9.99 -10.79 -3.19
CA LYS A 6 -10.35 -9.45 -3.68
C LYS A 6 -9.76 -8.37 -2.77
N SER A 7 -9.85 -8.55 -1.44
CA SER A 7 -9.27 -7.60 -0.48
C SER A 7 -7.75 -7.53 -0.57
N LYS A 8 -7.05 -8.67 -0.70
CA LYS A 8 -5.59 -8.71 -0.93
C LYS A 8 -5.18 -7.87 -2.15
N ALA A 9 -5.89 -8.05 -3.26
CA ALA A 9 -5.62 -7.33 -4.49
C ALA A 9 -5.83 -5.81 -4.33
N LEU A 10 -6.85 -5.38 -3.56
CA LEU A 10 -7.10 -3.96 -3.29
C LEU A 10 -5.96 -3.31 -2.49
N TYR A 11 -5.41 -3.98 -1.48
CA TYR A 11 -4.27 -3.44 -0.71
C TYR A 11 -2.98 -3.37 -1.55
N VAL A 12 -2.72 -4.38 -2.38
CA VAL A 12 -1.57 -4.37 -3.30
C VAL A 12 -1.73 -3.28 -4.36
N LEU A 13 -2.93 -3.09 -4.91
CA LEU A 13 -3.23 -1.96 -5.81
C LEU A 13 -3.05 -0.62 -5.11
N ALA A 14 -3.54 -0.46 -3.89
CA ALA A 14 -3.37 0.78 -3.11
C ALA A 14 -1.89 1.10 -2.85
N ALA A 15 -1.09 0.08 -2.50
CA ALA A 15 0.36 0.23 -2.33
C ALA A 15 1.06 0.61 -3.66
N GLY A 16 0.67 -0.02 -4.77
CA GLY A 16 1.16 0.30 -6.11
C GLY A 16 0.81 1.73 -6.55
N VAL A 17 -0.40 2.19 -6.26
CA VAL A 17 -0.83 3.58 -6.53
C VAL A 17 -0.04 4.58 -5.68
N SER A 18 0.20 4.30 -4.39
CA SER A 18 1.09 5.15 -3.56
C SER A 18 2.51 5.20 -4.10
N PHE A 19 3.04 4.07 -4.58
CA PHE A 19 4.36 4.03 -5.19
C PHE A 19 4.42 4.86 -6.48
N LEU A 20 3.43 4.73 -7.37
CA LEU A 20 3.35 5.53 -8.59
C LEU A 20 3.23 7.03 -8.30
N LEU A 21 2.45 7.40 -7.27
CA LEU A 21 2.32 8.79 -6.83
C LEU A 21 3.66 9.32 -6.29
N SER A 22 4.38 8.54 -5.47
CA SER A 22 5.72 8.87 -4.98
C SER A 22 6.70 9.15 -6.13
N VAL A 23 6.73 8.26 -7.13
CA VAL A 23 7.57 8.40 -8.33
C VAL A 23 7.16 9.62 -9.15
N TYR A 24 5.87 9.85 -9.35
CA TYR A 24 5.36 11.00 -10.09
C TYR A 24 5.77 12.34 -9.45
N LEU A 25 5.66 12.45 -8.12
CA LEU A 25 6.08 13.65 -7.38
C LEU A 25 7.60 13.84 -7.39
N TRP A 26 8.37 12.74 -7.33
CA TRP A 26 9.82 12.78 -7.42
C TRP A 26 10.31 13.36 -8.75
N PHE A 27 9.69 12.95 -9.86
CA PHE A 27 9.99 13.50 -11.19
C PHE A 27 9.42 14.91 -11.42
N ASN A 28 8.39 15.32 -10.67
CA ASN A 28 7.87 16.71 -10.68
C ASN A 28 8.75 17.71 -9.90
N GLY A 29 9.84 17.26 -9.27
CA GLY A 29 10.73 18.13 -8.48
C GLY A 29 10.38 18.27 -7.00
N ASN A 30 9.21 17.76 -6.56
CA ASN A 30 8.79 17.72 -5.16
C ASN A 30 9.34 16.47 -4.45
N LYS A 31 10.66 16.40 -4.32
CA LYS A 31 11.40 15.26 -3.75
C LYS A 31 10.96 14.91 -2.33
N GLU A 32 10.73 15.91 -1.48
CA GLU A 32 10.31 15.70 -0.08
C GLU A 32 8.92 15.05 0.01
N GLN A 33 7.98 15.50 -0.81
CA GLN A 33 6.64 14.92 -0.88
C GLN A 33 6.66 13.51 -1.49
N GLY A 34 7.50 13.29 -2.51
CA GLY A 34 7.74 11.97 -3.09
C GLY A 34 8.25 10.97 -2.05
N VAL A 35 9.24 11.35 -1.23
CA VAL A 35 9.77 10.50 -0.15
C VAL A 35 8.71 10.25 0.93
N TYR A 36 7.95 11.28 1.32
CA TYR A 36 6.88 11.13 2.30
C TYR A 36 5.82 10.13 1.85
N VAL A 37 5.37 10.20 0.59
CA VAL A 37 4.42 9.24 0.01
C VAL A 37 5.05 7.85 -0.15
N GLY A 38 6.34 7.78 -0.51
CA GLY A 38 7.08 6.53 -0.63
C GLY A 38 7.18 5.77 0.70
N LEU A 39 7.35 6.49 1.81
CA LEU A 39 7.36 5.93 3.17
C LEU A 39 6.02 5.30 3.58
N TRP A 40 4.91 5.69 2.96
CA TRP A 40 3.59 5.12 3.27
C TRP A 40 3.36 3.76 2.62
N VAL A 41 4.09 3.42 1.55
CA VAL A 41 3.98 2.12 0.86
C VAL A 41 4.16 0.92 1.81
N PRO A 42 5.23 0.82 2.62
CA PRO A 42 5.38 -0.27 3.59
C PRO A 42 4.29 -0.24 4.68
N SER A 43 3.80 0.93 5.08
CA SER A 43 2.69 1.06 6.04
C SER A 43 1.37 0.50 5.50
N ILE A 44 1.06 0.75 4.21
CA ILE A 44 -0.14 0.22 3.53
C ILE A 44 -0.06 -1.31 3.40
N LEU A 45 1.12 -1.85 3.08
CA LEU A 45 1.34 -3.29 3.03
C LEU A 45 1.22 -3.93 4.42
N SER A 46 1.82 -3.34 5.45
CA SER A 46 1.66 -3.79 6.85
C SER A 46 0.20 -3.73 7.30
N PHE A 47 -0.52 -2.65 6.98
CA PHE A 47 -1.94 -2.53 7.30
C PHE A 47 -2.80 -3.57 6.56
N GLY A 48 -2.54 -3.78 5.27
CA GLY A 48 -3.18 -4.82 4.48
C GLY A 48 -2.94 -6.21 5.06
N THR A 49 -1.70 -6.53 5.45
CA THR A 49 -1.38 -7.82 6.10
C THR A 49 -2.04 -7.96 7.46
N LEU A 50 -2.11 -6.91 8.29
CA LEU A 50 -2.82 -6.93 9.58
C LEU A 50 -4.32 -7.18 9.41
N MET A 51 -4.99 -6.44 8.52
CA MET A 51 -6.42 -6.61 8.24
C MET A 51 -6.73 -8.01 7.69
N LEU A 52 -5.84 -8.56 6.88
CA LEU A 52 -5.97 -9.92 6.34
C LEU A 52 -5.58 -11.03 7.32
N LYS A 53 -4.71 -10.75 8.28
CA LYS A 53 -4.28 -11.69 9.33
C LYS A 53 -5.25 -11.71 10.53
N GLY A 54 -6.34 -10.93 10.48
CA GLY A 54 -7.36 -10.80 11.53
C GLY A 54 -8.24 -12.02 11.82
N THR A 55 -7.82 -13.24 11.48
CA THR A 55 -8.38 -14.46 12.07
C THR A 55 -7.25 -15.32 12.64
N PRO A 56 -6.78 -15.03 13.86
CA PRO A 56 -6.29 -16.08 14.74
C PRO A 56 -7.48 -17.02 14.97
N ASN A 57 -7.48 -18.14 14.26
CA ASN A 57 -8.27 -19.28 14.68
C ASN A 57 -7.52 -19.81 15.91
N GLU A 58 -8.16 -19.68 17.08
CA GLU A 58 -7.86 -20.31 18.38
C GLU A 58 -6.38 -20.60 18.72
#